data_AF-A0A7R9UB16-F1
#
_entry.id   AF-A0A7R9UB16-F1
#
_cell.length_a   1.000
_cell.length_b   1.000
_cell.length_c   1.000
_cell.angle_alpha   90.00
_cell.angle_beta   90.00
_cell.angle_gamma   90.00
#
_symmetry.space_group_name_H-M   'P 1'
#
loop_
_entity.id
_entity.type
_entity.pdbx_description
1 polymer ?
#
loop_
_entity_poly.entity_id
_entity_poly.type
_entity_poly.pdbx_seq_one_letter_code
_entity_poly.pdbx_strand_id
1 'polypeptide(L)'
;PRPTSGAPRPAASASASRQPLPLSGGGTDWCGRFREALELPSRNEEELLVKFEAMASLARDFTCQAEIYARIIISEHHLPLSEKTLRPNETVGGFAGGQKYVCQNILFKFAVDDRGLFGGNDEPASKFAGHELRGLNWYLRYAQDLGILVPLTCVVDFMGMRILAKAVAPVGHDTLVYGSDDGGVTVQNANEELAEKMAQVALRLNLAEHQCQDKQLHAACDVEGHLGTDGSFWLLDTARCWPPEAPLRDGAEAVGARPTPQKRPLHKLLRPELVMENPVPLSPDALSGFGRHGRERFDAEVGDATRALRTRTIPEFSAWLDSLNLREMRSVDIKMELHRRGINLRHLGLCFRRCTSSIARAELLMEMLARSFKTIIKRTFRSIRKHNFSAVMEPYRRTLVDYLNLWFGEGPKTQEHWTDEVVPTLAEKFEGLLDDDFLYLRACGALCRVDYVQRDVVFYRFRKHIHFDLSPAAERDVLEQQEITAKMTFDPFNFLVQLDRQNSGVDVYTFYTEGPGALKAERLSSSPATLEKDSSPTRDGDDPLTESGLGEGG
;
A
#
# COMPACT_ATOMS: atom_id res chain seq x y z
N PRO A 1 14.99 45.52 -27.96
CA PRO A 1 13.68 45.26 -28.57
C PRO A 1 13.41 43.74 -28.69
N ARG A 2 12.76 43.16 -27.69
CA ARG A 2 12.25 41.78 -27.69
C ARG A 2 10.72 41.83 -27.85
N PRO A 3 10.09 40.94 -28.63
CA PRO A 3 8.65 40.98 -28.82
C PRO A 3 7.94 40.33 -27.62
N THR A 4 6.90 41.01 -27.18
CA THR A 4 5.92 40.62 -26.17
C THR A 4 4.84 39.74 -26.79
N SER A 5 4.64 38.53 -26.28
CA SER A 5 3.37 37.79 -26.42
C SER A 5 3.12 36.94 -25.18
N GLY A 6 2.52 37.56 -24.18
CA GLY A 6 1.91 36.83 -23.06
C GLY A 6 0.61 36.19 -23.55
N ALA A 7 0.63 34.86 -23.70
CA ALA A 7 -0.61 34.10 -23.83
C ALA A 7 -1.39 34.21 -22.50
N PRO A 8 -2.71 34.49 -22.53
CA PRO A 8 -3.49 34.63 -21.30
C PRO A 8 -3.59 33.27 -20.61
N ARG A 9 -3.37 33.26 -19.29
CA ARG A 9 -3.72 32.11 -18.42
C ARG A 9 -5.20 31.81 -18.62
N PRO A 10 -5.62 30.53 -18.73
CA PRO A 10 -7.03 30.21 -18.77
C PRO A 10 -7.65 30.68 -17.44
N ALA A 11 -8.66 31.54 -17.56
CA ALA A 11 -9.50 31.94 -16.45
C ALA A 11 -10.11 30.68 -15.83
N ALA A 12 -10.03 30.57 -14.50
CA ALA A 12 -10.74 29.55 -13.75
C ALA A 12 -12.23 29.63 -14.12
N SER A 13 -12.73 28.59 -14.79
CA SER A 13 -14.14 28.53 -15.16
C SER A 13 -14.99 28.45 -13.90
N ALA A 14 -15.98 29.33 -13.85
CA ALA A 14 -16.95 29.47 -12.78
C ALA A 14 -17.60 28.13 -12.36
N SER A 15 -17.93 28.07 -11.08
CA SER A 15 -18.65 27.01 -10.38
C SER A 15 -19.78 26.37 -11.20
N ALA A 16 -19.54 25.15 -11.70
CA ALA A 16 -20.64 24.25 -12.02
C ALA A 16 -21.29 23.82 -10.70
N SER A 17 -22.59 24.04 -10.55
CA SER A 17 -23.37 23.60 -9.39
C SER A 17 -23.24 22.08 -9.22
N ARG A 18 -22.54 21.67 -8.16
CA ARG A 18 -22.28 20.28 -7.80
C ARG A 18 -23.50 19.71 -7.08
N GLN A 19 -24.20 18.77 -7.68
CA GLN A 19 -25.31 18.08 -7.01
C GLN A 19 -24.79 16.91 -6.16
N PRO A 20 -25.44 16.60 -5.01
CA PRO A 20 -25.14 15.39 -4.26
C PRO A 20 -25.22 14.17 -5.18
N LEU A 21 -24.37 13.17 -4.95
CA LEU A 21 -24.48 11.89 -5.65
C LEU A 21 -25.89 11.33 -5.39
N PRO A 22 -26.75 11.22 -6.41
CA PRO A 22 -28.07 10.67 -6.19
C PRO A 22 -27.88 9.23 -5.75
N LEU A 23 -28.37 8.89 -4.55
CA LEU A 23 -28.60 7.49 -4.19
C LEU A 23 -29.47 6.92 -5.31
N SER A 24 -28.96 5.92 -6.02
CA SER A 24 -29.77 5.26 -7.03
C SER A 24 -30.94 4.62 -6.27
N GLY A 25 -32.16 5.10 -6.50
CA GLY A 25 -33.37 4.52 -5.91
C GLY A 25 -33.52 3.09 -6.43
N GLY A 26 -32.89 2.12 -5.75
CA GLY A 26 -32.77 0.73 -6.18
C GLY A 26 -31.42 0.06 -5.90
N GLY A 27 -30.36 0.81 -5.56
CA GLY A 27 -29.07 0.23 -5.16
C GLY A 27 -29.01 -0.19 -3.69
N THR A 28 -28.12 -1.15 -3.36
CA THR A 28 -27.87 -1.57 -1.97
C THR A 28 -27.31 -0.42 -1.14
N ASP A 29 -27.80 -0.24 0.09
CA ASP A 29 -27.20 0.70 1.05
C ASP A 29 -25.99 0.06 1.73
N TRP A 30 -24.84 0.15 1.06
CA TRP A 30 -23.58 -0.39 1.57
C TRP A 30 -23.10 0.31 2.83
N CYS A 31 -23.31 1.62 2.94
CA CYS A 31 -22.88 2.42 4.08
C CYS A 31 -23.73 2.11 5.33
N GLY A 32 -25.05 2.00 5.17
CA GLY A 32 -25.96 1.59 6.26
C GLY A 32 -25.65 0.18 6.77
N ARG A 33 -25.56 -0.81 5.87
CA ARG A 33 -25.18 -2.19 6.25
C ARG A 33 -23.82 -2.24 6.96
N PHE A 34 -22.87 -1.41 6.51
CA PHE A 34 -21.55 -1.34 7.11
C PHE A 34 -21.58 -0.75 8.52
N ARG A 35 -22.29 0.36 8.71
CA ARG A 35 -22.52 0.94 10.04
C ARG A 35 -23.18 -0.07 10.97
N GLU A 36 -24.28 -0.70 10.54
CA GLU A 36 -25.01 -1.67 11.35
C GLU A 36 -24.10 -2.82 11.82
N ALA A 37 -23.26 -3.35 10.91
CA ALA A 37 -22.31 -4.40 11.25
C ALA A 37 -21.19 -3.91 12.19
N LEU A 38 -20.72 -2.66 12.05
CA LEU A 38 -19.74 -2.04 12.94
C LEU A 38 -20.30 -1.80 14.36
N GLU A 39 -21.59 -1.50 14.48
CA GLU A 39 -22.29 -1.22 15.74
C GLU A 39 -22.74 -2.48 16.49
N LEU A 40 -22.62 -3.67 15.87
CA LEU A 40 -22.91 -4.93 16.54
C LEU A 40 -22.10 -5.08 17.85
N PRO A 41 -22.73 -5.62 18.91
CA PRO A 41 -22.08 -5.86 20.20
C PRO A 41 -20.81 -6.70 20.09
N SER A 42 -19.93 -6.57 21.09
CA SER A 42 -18.61 -7.23 21.09
C SER A 42 -18.20 -7.60 22.53
N ARG A 43 -19.17 -7.91 23.39
CA ARG A 43 -18.96 -8.09 24.84
C ARG A 43 -18.51 -9.49 25.20
N ASN A 44 -18.81 -10.47 24.35
CA ASN A 44 -18.45 -11.88 24.51
C ASN A 44 -18.10 -12.50 23.15
N GLU A 45 -17.59 -13.74 23.18
CA GLU A 45 -17.14 -14.45 21.97
C GLU A 45 -18.25 -14.72 20.95
N GLU A 46 -19.49 -14.97 21.42
CA GLU A 46 -20.65 -15.22 20.54
C GLU A 46 -21.06 -13.94 19.79
N GLU A 47 -21.18 -12.81 20.50
CA GLU A 47 -21.45 -11.51 19.88
C GLU A 47 -20.34 -11.10 18.90
N LEU A 48 -19.09 -11.34 19.28
CA LEU A 48 -17.94 -11.11 18.40
C LEU A 48 -18.04 -11.97 17.13
N LEU A 49 -18.38 -13.26 17.25
CA LEU A 49 -18.55 -14.15 16.11
C LEU A 49 -19.64 -13.64 15.16
N VAL A 50 -20.81 -13.26 15.68
CA VAL A 50 -21.92 -12.69 14.88
C VAL A 50 -21.47 -11.42 14.15
N LYS A 51 -20.73 -10.54 14.84
CA LYS A 51 -20.16 -9.34 14.23
C LYS A 51 -19.19 -9.68 13.10
N PHE A 52 -18.27 -10.62 13.33
CA PHE A 52 -17.31 -11.06 12.32
C PHE A 52 -18.00 -11.69 11.10
N GLU A 53 -19.03 -12.51 11.31
CA GLU A 53 -19.81 -13.11 10.23
C GLU A 53 -20.56 -12.05 9.40
N ALA A 54 -21.20 -11.09 10.06
CA ALA A 54 -21.89 -9.98 9.39
C ALA A 54 -20.92 -9.14 8.54
N MET A 55 -19.77 -8.78 9.11
CA MET A 55 -18.72 -8.02 8.43
C MET A 55 -18.11 -8.80 7.26
N ALA A 56 -17.83 -10.09 7.44
CA ALA A 56 -17.30 -10.95 6.39
C ALA A 56 -18.30 -11.17 5.26
N SER A 57 -19.58 -11.35 5.58
CA SER A 57 -20.65 -11.49 4.59
C SER A 57 -20.80 -10.20 3.78
N LEU A 58 -20.89 -9.04 4.45
CA LEU A 58 -20.96 -7.74 3.81
C LEU A 58 -19.75 -7.46 2.92
N ALA A 59 -18.54 -7.75 3.40
CA ALA A 59 -17.33 -7.59 2.61
C ALA A 59 -17.39 -8.44 1.34
N ARG A 60 -17.77 -9.73 1.43
CA ARG A 60 -17.91 -10.60 0.24
C ARG A 60 -18.95 -10.09 -0.75
N ASP A 61 -20.10 -9.64 -0.27
CA ASP A 61 -21.16 -9.10 -1.13
C ASP A 61 -20.67 -7.85 -1.89
N PHE A 62 -20.04 -6.91 -1.15
CA PHE A 62 -19.53 -5.66 -1.71
C PHE A 62 -18.42 -5.92 -2.74
N THR A 63 -17.48 -6.81 -2.43
CA THR A 63 -16.37 -7.12 -3.36
C THR A 63 -16.83 -7.82 -4.61
N CYS A 64 -17.76 -8.78 -4.49
CA CYS A 64 -18.34 -9.47 -5.63
C CYS A 64 -18.98 -8.46 -6.60
N GLN A 65 -19.78 -7.53 -6.06
CA GLN A 65 -20.41 -6.50 -6.89
C GLN A 65 -19.39 -5.52 -7.46
N ALA A 66 -18.43 -5.07 -6.65
CA ALA A 66 -17.38 -4.15 -7.10
C ALA A 66 -16.51 -4.76 -8.21
N GLU A 67 -16.17 -6.04 -8.12
CA GLU A 67 -15.36 -6.75 -9.12
C GLU A 67 -16.06 -6.80 -10.48
N ILE A 68 -17.35 -7.14 -10.51
CA ILE A 68 -18.13 -7.22 -11.76
C ILE A 68 -18.05 -5.91 -12.53
N TYR A 69 -18.35 -4.79 -11.88
CA TYR A 69 -18.36 -3.48 -12.52
C TYR A 69 -16.96 -2.95 -12.82
N ALA A 70 -15.98 -3.17 -11.93
CA ALA A 70 -14.60 -2.78 -12.19
C ALA A 70 -14.03 -3.49 -13.43
N ARG A 71 -14.34 -4.78 -13.62
CA ARG A 71 -13.93 -5.53 -14.82
C ARG A 71 -14.56 -5.00 -16.09
N ILE A 72 -15.83 -4.59 -16.05
CA ILE A 72 -16.50 -3.93 -17.18
C ILE A 72 -15.78 -2.61 -17.51
N ILE A 73 -15.59 -1.73 -16.52
CA ILE A 73 -14.94 -0.42 -16.68
C ILE A 73 -13.53 -0.57 -17.29
N ILE A 74 -12.72 -1.51 -16.78
CA ILE A 74 -11.36 -1.75 -17.26
C ILE A 74 -11.38 -2.35 -18.68
N SER A 75 -12.25 -3.32 -18.94
CA SER A 75 -12.33 -3.96 -20.26
C SER A 75 -12.77 -2.99 -21.36
N GLU A 76 -13.60 -2.01 -21.01
CA GLU A 76 -14.13 -0.98 -21.91
C GLU A 76 -13.32 0.31 -21.91
N HIS A 77 -12.21 0.39 -21.17
CA HIS A 77 -11.46 1.64 -20.96
C HIS A 77 -11.12 2.36 -22.28
N HIS A 78 -10.67 1.59 -23.28
CA HIS A 78 -10.26 2.09 -24.61
C HIS A 78 -11.40 2.19 -25.63
N LEU A 79 -12.64 1.81 -25.28
CA LEU A 79 -13.77 1.93 -26.20
C LEU A 79 -14.24 3.39 -26.30
N PRO A 80 -14.81 3.79 -27.46
CA PRO A 80 -15.53 5.05 -27.59
C PRO A 80 -16.67 5.15 -26.57
N LEU A 81 -17.00 6.36 -26.12
CA LEU A 81 -18.07 6.61 -25.14
C LEU A 81 -19.44 6.05 -25.56
N SER A 82 -19.70 5.98 -26.87
CA SER A 82 -20.94 5.40 -27.43
C SER A 82 -21.06 3.90 -27.21
N GLU A 83 -19.95 3.20 -27.00
CA GLU A 83 -19.86 1.75 -26.85
C GLU A 83 -19.64 1.31 -25.40
N LYS A 84 -19.42 2.25 -24.47
CA LYS A 84 -19.26 1.92 -23.04
C LYS A 84 -20.60 1.59 -22.41
N THR A 85 -20.68 0.43 -21.76
CA THR A 85 -21.82 -0.01 -20.95
C THR A 85 -21.98 0.89 -19.73
N LEU A 86 -20.87 1.23 -19.08
CA LEU A 86 -20.82 2.21 -17.99
C LEU A 86 -20.12 3.48 -18.46
N ARG A 87 -20.84 4.60 -18.43
CA ARG A 87 -20.28 5.90 -18.79
C ARG A 87 -19.60 6.54 -17.58
N PRO A 88 -18.46 7.23 -17.77
CA PRO A 88 -17.90 8.06 -16.72
C PRO A 88 -18.94 9.07 -16.24
N ASN A 89 -18.97 9.30 -14.93
CA ASN A 89 -19.80 10.30 -14.31
C ASN A 89 -19.02 11.63 -14.27
N GLU A 90 -19.46 12.59 -15.07
CA GLU A 90 -18.83 13.91 -15.18
C GLU A 90 -19.18 14.86 -14.02
N THR A 91 -20.23 14.57 -13.24
CA THR A 91 -20.68 15.45 -12.14
C THR A 91 -19.96 15.17 -10.81
N VAL A 92 -19.29 14.03 -10.68
CA VAL A 92 -18.48 13.71 -9.49
C VAL A 92 -17.14 14.44 -9.56
N GLY A 93 -17.01 15.49 -8.74
CA GLY A 93 -15.82 16.35 -8.64
C GLY A 93 -14.57 15.66 -8.08
N GLY A 94 -13.48 16.41 -7.92
CA GLY A 94 -12.17 15.95 -7.43
C GLY A 94 -11.10 15.95 -8.52
N PHE A 95 -9.93 16.55 -8.23
CA PHE A 95 -8.86 16.73 -9.22
C PHE A 95 -8.02 15.46 -9.44
N ALA A 96 -7.82 14.68 -8.38
CA ALA A 96 -6.99 13.48 -8.36
C ALA A 96 -7.82 12.19 -8.48
N GLY A 97 -7.28 11.19 -9.19
CA GLY A 97 -7.84 9.82 -9.22
C GLY A 97 -8.63 9.42 -10.47
N GLY A 98 -8.38 10.08 -11.61
CA GLY A 98 -8.86 9.68 -12.93
C GLY A 98 -10.38 9.73 -13.15
N GLN A 99 -10.86 8.97 -14.15
CA GLN A 99 -12.28 8.86 -14.48
C GLN A 99 -13.07 8.21 -13.33
N LYS A 100 -14.23 8.78 -13.03
CA LYS A 100 -15.13 8.31 -11.96
C LYS A 100 -16.38 7.69 -12.56
N TYR A 101 -16.89 6.64 -11.94
CA TYR A 101 -18.12 5.95 -12.35
C TYR A 101 -18.97 5.68 -11.12
N VAL A 102 -20.29 5.62 -11.28
CA VAL A 102 -21.20 5.30 -10.18
C VAL A 102 -22.19 4.26 -10.64
N CYS A 103 -22.30 3.16 -9.91
CA CYS A 103 -23.25 2.10 -10.18
C CYS A 103 -23.56 1.35 -8.87
N GLN A 104 -24.82 0.97 -8.64
CA GLN A 104 -25.25 0.21 -7.44
C GLN A 104 -24.80 0.82 -6.10
N ASN A 105 -24.87 2.15 -5.99
CA ASN A 105 -24.37 2.92 -4.84
C ASN A 105 -22.89 2.67 -4.50
N ILE A 106 -22.08 2.34 -5.51
CA ILE A 106 -20.63 2.25 -5.45
C ILE A 106 -20.03 3.30 -6.40
N LEU A 107 -19.17 4.15 -5.87
CA LEU A 107 -18.30 5.05 -6.60
C LEU A 107 -17.00 4.31 -6.97
N PHE A 108 -16.71 4.22 -8.25
CA PHE A 108 -15.47 3.67 -8.79
C PHE A 108 -14.55 4.81 -9.24
N LYS A 109 -13.38 4.94 -8.62
CA LYS A 109 -12.31 5.86 -9.04
C LYS A 109 -11.26 5.07 -9.84
N PHE A 110 -11.13 5.36 -11.13
CA PHE A 110 -10.16 4.68 -12.00
C PHE A 110 -8.77 5.31 -11.81
N ALA A 111 -7.82 4.53 -11.28
CA ALA A 111 -6.47 4.99 -10.97
C ALA A 111 -5.56 5.10 -12.21
N VAL A 112 -5.92 5.98 -13.14
CA VAL A 112 -5.14 6.38 -14.32
C VAL A 112 -4.73 7.84 -14.21
N ASP A 113 -3.60 8.21 -14.80
CA ASP A 113 -3.10 9.58 -14.78
C ASP A 113 -3.55 10.40 -16.00
N ASP A 114 -4.85 10.45 -16.25
CA ASP A 114 -5.46 11.17 -17.38
C ASP A 114 -5.26 12.70 -17.33
N ARG A 115 -5.01 13.25 -16.14
CA ARG A 115 -4.81 14.69 -15.89
C ARG A 115 -3.34 15.08 -15.69
N GLY A 116 -2.41 14.13 -15.84
CA GLY A 116 -0.96 14.39 -15.78
C GLY A 116 -0.42 14.76 -14.40
N LEU A 117 -1.14 14.44 -13.32
CA LEU A 117 -0.72 14.68 -11.93
C LEU A 117 0.53 13.87 -11.57
N PHE A 118 0.71 12.71 -12.22
CA PHE A 118 1.84 11.79 -12.05
C PHE A 118 2.73 11.70 -13.31
N GLY A 119 2.70 12.72 -14.18
CA GLY A 119 3.55 12.79 -15.37
C GLY A 119 3.17 11.79 -16.48
N GLY A 120 1.91 11.36 -16.54
CA GLY A 120 1.39 10.36 -17.47
C GLY A 120 1.66 8.91 -17.04
N ASN A 121 2.01 8.67 -15.77
CA ASN A 121 2.34 7.34 -15.26
C ASN A 121 1.23 6.78 -14.34
N ASP A 122 0.59 5.71 -14.80
CA ASP A 122 -0.50 5.05 -14.07
C ASP A 122 -0.04 4.28 -12.82
N GLU A 123 1.25 3.92 -12.69
CA GLU A 123 1.73 3.19 -11.51
C GLU A 123 1.68 4.05 -10.24
N PRO A 124 2.22 5.29 -10.21
CA PRO A 124 1.98 6.22 -9.11
C PRO A 124 0.50 6.50 -8.83
N ALA A 125 -0.34 6.65 -9.86
CA ALA A 125 -1.79 6.84 -9.69
C ALA A 125 -2.42 5.64 -8.97
N SER A 126 -2.06 4.42 -9.39
CA SER A 126 -2.47 3.17 -8.73
C SER A 126 -2.01 3.08 -7.27
N LYS A 127 -0.79 3.56 -6.97
CA LYS A 127 -0.27 3.62 -5.59
C LYS A 127 -1.07 4.61 -4.75
N PHE A 128 -1.37 5.79 -5.29
CA PHE A 128 -2.16 6.83 -4.62
C PHE A 128 -3.57 6.33 -4.29
N ALA A 129 -4.27 5.68 -5.23
CA ALA A 129 -5.56 5.05 -4.96
C ALA A 129 -5.47 3.98 -3.85
N GLY A 130 -4.39 3.20 -3.83
CA GLY A 130 -4.13 2.26 -2.74
C GLY A 130 -3.82 2.92 -1.39
N HIS A 131 -3.32 4.16 -1.37
CA HIS A 131 -3.14 4.90 -0.12
C HIS A 131 -4.48 5.37 0.45
N GLU A 132 -5.48 5.68 -0.38
CA GLU A 132 -6.83 6.02 0.12
C GLU A 132 -7.40 4.87 0.96
N LEU A 133 -7.42 3.63 0.44
CA LEU A 133 -7.88 2.48 1.22
C LEU A 133 -7.08 2.29 2.53
N ARG A 134 -5.74 2.41 2.47
CA ARG A 134 -4.91 2.28 3.67
C ARG A 134 -5.19 3.38 4.69
N GLY A 135 -5.35 4.62 4.24
CA GLY A 135 -5.72 5.74 5.09
C GLY A 135 -7.06 5.51 5.75
N LEU A 136 -8.07 5.07 5.00
CA LEU A 136 -9.39 4.71 5.55
C LEU A 136 -9.28 3.60 6.60
N ASN A 137 -8.45 2.57 6.40
CA ASN A 137 -8.24 1.52 7.42
C ASN A 137 -7.71 2.09 8.75
N TRP A 138 -6.77 3.05 8.69
CA TRP A 138 -6.23 3.69 9.89
C TRP A 138 -7.27 4.59 10.56
N TYR A 139 -8.00 5.40 9.80
CA TYR A 139 -9.09 6.20 10.37
C TYR A 139 -10.19 5.33 10.97
N LEU A 140 -10.59 4.24 10.31
CA LEU A 140 -11.56 3.31 10.86
C LEU A 140 -11.10 2.75 12.21
N ARG A 141 -9.84 2.31 12.29
CA ARG A 141 -9.29 1.72 13.52
C ARG A 141 -9.23 2.71 14.69
N TYR A 142 -8.96 3.98 14.44
CA TYR A 142 -8.68 4.97 15.49
C TYR A 142 -9.75 6.05 15.66
N ALA A 143 -10.77 6.09 14.81
CA ALA A 143 -11.83 7.10 14.84
C ALA A 143 -13.24 6.50 15.02
N GLN A 144 -13.41 5.17 14.87
CA GLN A 144 -14.71 4.52 15.00
C GLN A 144 -15.32 4.71 16.39
N ASP A 145 -14.54 4.57 17.46
CA ASP A 145 -14.99 4.78 18.84
C ASP A 145 -15.33 6.24 19.15
N LEU A 146 -14.88 7.17 18.31
CA LEU A 146 -15.22 8.60 18.36
C LEU A 146 -16.48 8.92 17.53
N GLY A 147 -17.10 7.92 16.91
CA GLY A 147 -18.29 8.10 16.07
C GLY A 147 -17.99 8.72 14.70
N ILE A 148 -16.76 8.57 14.20
CA ILE A 148 -16.40 8.95 12.83
C ILE A 148 -16.43 7.70 11.95
N LEU A 149 -17.20 7.77 10.87
CA LEU A 149 -17.37 6.70 9.90
C LEU A 149 -16.48 6.91 8.67
N VAL A 150 -16.16 5.81 8.02
CA VAL A 150 -15.55 5.78 6.69
C VAL A 150 -16.40 4.88 5.79
N PRO A 151 -16.48 5.14 4.48
CA PRO A 151 -17.28 4.32 3.58
C PRO A 151 -16.63 2.95 3.34
N LEU A 152 -17.47 1.91 3.18
CA LEU A 152 -17.01 0.59 2.77
C LEU A 152 -16.23 0.70 1.44
N THR A 153 -14.98 0.25 1.39
CA THR A 153 -14.07 0.52 0.28
C THR A 153 -13.23 -0.71 0.00
N CYS A 154 -12.99 -0.99 -1.28
CA CYS A 154 -12.05 -2.02 -1.71
C CYS A 154 -11.29 -1.56 -2.96
N VAL A 155 -10.17 -2.22 -3.24
CA VAL A 155 -9.40 -2.01 -4.48
C VAL A 155 -9.57 -3.21 -5.39
N VAL A 156 -9.80 -3.00 -6.68
CA VAL A 156 -9.82 -4.06 -7.70
C VAL A 156 -8.66 -3.84 -8.65
N ASP A 157 -7.71 -4.77 -8.65
CA ASP A 157 -6.68 -4.87 -9.68
C ASP A 157 -7.18 -5.78 -10.81
N PHE A 158 -7.07 -5.37 -12.07
CA PHE A 158 -7.39 -6.21 -13.21
C PHE A 158 -6.64 -5.73 -14.45
N MET A 159 -6.08 -6.64 -15.26
CA MET A 159 -5.32 -6.29 -16.48
C MET A 159 -4.21 -5.25 -16.29
N GLY A 160 -3.53 -5.29 -15.14
CA GLY A 160 -2.49 -4.31 -14.80
C GLY A 160 -3.01 -2.90 -14.45
N MET A 161 -4.32 -2.70 -14.47
CA MET A 161 -5.03 -1.50 -14.08
C MET A 161 -5.63 -1.65 -12.68
N ARG A 162 -6.00 -0.52 -12.05
CA ARG A 162 -6.55 -0.47 -10.70
C ARG A 162 -7.77 0.44 -10.64
N ILE A 163 -8.81 -0.04 -9.96
CA ILE A 163 -9.99 0.75 -9.59
C ILE A 163 -10.14 0.74 -8.07
N LEU A 164 -10.39 1.89 -7.47
CA LEU A 164 -10.86 1.99 -6.09
C LEU A 164 -12.40 2.02 -6.12
N ALA A 165 -13.04 1.05 -5.47
CA ALA A 165 -14.50 0.98 -5.33
C ALA A 165 -14.89 1.38 -3.91
N LYS A 166 -15.73 2.39 -3.77
CA LYS A 166 -16.08 3.06 -2.51
C LYS A 166 -17.59 3.18 -2.42
N ALA A 167 -18.20 2.70 -1.35
CA ALA A 167 -19.61 2.90 -1.07
C ALA A 167 -19.93 4.39 -1.08
N VAL A 168 -21.05 4.76 -1.69
CA VAL A 168 -21.50 6.16 -1.71
C VAL A 168 -21.99 6.51 -0.31
N ALA A 169 -21.27 7.40 0.37
CA ALA A 169 -21.68 7.94 1.67
C ALA A 169 -22.81 8.98 1.49
N PRO A 170 -23.67 9.20 2.51
CA PRO A 170 -24.76 10.19 2.47
C PRO A 170 -24.23 11.62 2.69
N VAL A 171 -23.38 12.06 1.78
CA VAL A 171 -22.63 13.33 1.83
C VAL A 171 -22.74 14.06 0.50
N GLY A 172 -22.80 15.40 0.59
CA GLY A 172 -22.81 16.33 -0.54
C GLY A 172 -21.75 17.41 -0.39
N HIS A 173 -21.62 18.29 -1.38
CA HIS A 173 -20.67 19.41 -1.33
C HIS A 173 -20.94 20.36 -0.13
N ASP A 174 -22.20 20.58 0.20
CA ASP A 174 -22.66 21.41 1.32
C ASP A 174 -22.50 20.76 2.70
N THR A 175 -22.14 19.48 2.76
CA THR A 175 -21.92 18.75 4.02
C THR A 175 -20.48 18.80 4.52
N LEU A 176 -19.54 19.36 3.73
CA LEU A 176 -18.13 19.48 4.09
C LEU A 176 -17.96 20.47 5.25
N VAL A 177 -17.41 20.01 6.37
CA VAL A 177 -17.19 20.82 7.58
C VAL A 177 -15.73 20.83 8.04
N TYR A 178 -14.87 19.99 7.46
CA TYR A 178 -13.45 19.88 7.79
C TYR A 178 -12.63 19.52 6.55
N GLY A 179 -11.46 20.16 6.36
CA GLY A 179 -10.58 19.91 5.20
C GLY A 179 -11.00 20.66 3.94
N SER A 180 -10.73 20.09 2.76
CA SER A 180 -10.93 20.76 1.47
C SER A 180 -11.23 19.78 0.34
N ASP A 181 -12.23 20.09 -0.49
CA ASP A 181 -12.63 19.33 -1.69
C ASP A 181 -12.18 19.99 -3.01
N ASP A 182 -11.45 21.11 -2.93
CA ASP A 182 -11.05 21.95 -4.07
C ASP A 182 -9.53 22.15 -4.18
N GLY A 183 -8.77 21.26 -3.54
CA GLY A 183 -7.31 21.31 -3.54
C GLY A 183 -6.77 22.48 -2.72
N GLY A 184 -7.43 22.75 -1.58
CA GLY A 184 -7.07 23.76 -0.60
C GLY A 184 -7.18 25.19 -1.12
N VAL A 185 -8.11 25.46 -2.03
CA VAL A 185 -8.53 26.82 -2.41
C VAL A 185 -9.49 27.37 -1.35
N THR A 186 -10.38 26.54 -0.84
CA THR A 186 -11.16 26.79 0.37
C THR A 186 -10.87 25.69 1.39
N VAL A 187 -10.78 26.06 2.67
CA VAL A 187 -10.50 25.12 3.76
C VAL A 187 -11.55 25.30 4.85
N GLN A 188 -12.16 24.19 5.25
CA GLN A 188 -13.14 24.12 6.30
C GLN A 188 -12.52 23.60 7.59
N ASN A 189 -12.96 24.19 8.69
CA ASN A 189 -12.90 23.62 10.04
C ASN A 189 -13.99 24.32 10.83
N ALA A 190 -15.25 23.98 10.50
CA ALA A 190 -16.45 24.71 10.91
C ALA A 190 -17.23 23.99 12.02
N ASN A 191 -16.88 22.74 12.34
CA ASN A 191 -17.55 21.94 13.36
C ASN A 191 -16.57 21.57 14.48
N GLU A 192 -16.76 22.13 15.66
CA GLU A 192 -15.87 21.96 16.82
C GLU A 192 -15.81 20.51 17.30
N GLU A 193 -16.93 19.78 17.28
CA GLU A 193 -17.00 18.38 17.70
C GLU A 193 -16.13 17.49 16.79
N LEU A 194 -16.24 17.66 15.47
CA LEU A 194 -15.38 16.92 14.53
C LEU A 194 -13.92 17.33 14.68
N ALA A 195 -13.63 18.63 14.89
CA ALA A 195 -12.27 19.11 15.09
C ALA A 195 -11.60 18.46 16.30
N GLU A 196 -12.31 18.37 17.43
CA GLU A 196 -11.82 17.72 18.65
C GLU A 196 -11.60 16.22 18.44
N LYS A 197 -12.53 15.53 17.78
CA LYS A 197 -12.37 14.11 17.44
C LYS A 197 -11.17 13.90 16.51
N MET A 198 -10.97 14.75 15.51
CA MET A 198 -9.80 14.69 14.62
C MET A 198 -8.49 14.94 15.36
N ALA A 199 -8.47 15.83 16.35
CA ALA A 199 -7.32 16.03 17.24
C ALA A 199 -6.99 14.76 18.04
N GLN A 200 -8.00 14.08 18.57
CA GLN A 200 -7.83 12.80 19.27
C GLN A 200 -7.30 11.69 18.35
N VAL A 201 -7.81 11.61 17.11
CA VAL A 201 -7.28 10.67 16.11
C VAL A 201 -5.83 10.98 15.79
N ALA A 202 -5.48 12.25 15.56
CA ALA A 202 -4.11 12.64 15.24
C ALA A 202 -3.13 12.35 16.36
N LEU A 203 -3.54 12.52 17.63
CA LEU A 203 -2.74 12.09 18.77
C LEU A 203 -2.44 10.59 18.72
N ARG A 204 -3.43 9.75 18.40
CA ARG A 204 -3.27 8.29 18.28
C ARG A 204 -2.39 7.90 17.08
N LEU A 205 -2.41 8.69 16.01
CA LEU A 205 -1.62 8.46 14.79
C LEU A 205 -0.25 9.17 14.78
N ASN A 206 0.07 9.94 15.84
CA ASN A 206 1.24 10.82 15.92
C ASN A 206 1.35 11.81 14.75
N LEU A 207 0.23 12.41 14.36
CA LEU A 207 0.16 13.44 13.31
C LEU A 207 0.17 14.84 13.93
N ALA A 208 0.93 15.75 13.32
CA ALA A 208 1.04 17.13 13.80
C ALA A 208 -0.17 17.97 13.40
N GLU A 209 -0.55 18.91 14.27
CA GLU A 209 -1.39 20.04 13.90
C GLU A 209 -0.62 21.00 12.98
N HIS A 210 -1.28 21.52 11.95
CA HIS A 210 -0.73 22.55 11.07
C HIS A 210 -1.81 23.48 10.52
N GLN A 211 -1.38 24.68 10.16
CA GLN A 211 -2.26 25.68 9.56
C GLN A 211 -2.34 25.47 8.03
N CYS A 212 -3.55 25.20 7.52
CA CYS A 212 -3.88 25.26 6.09
C CYS A 212 -4.76 26.48 5.83
N GLN A 213 -4.24 27.47 5.09
CA GLN A 213 -4.85 28.79 4.96
C GLN A 213 -5.09 29.48 6.31
N ASP A 214 -6.33 29.76 6.68
CA ASP A 214 -6.77 30.39 7.92
C ASP A 214 -7.29 29.37 8.95
N LYS A 215 -7.22 28.07 8.68
CA LYS A 215 -7.71 26.99 9.54
C LYS A 215 -6.58 26.14 10.09
N GLN A 216 -6.75 25.64 11.32
CA GLN A 216 -5.91 24.59 11.89
C GLN A 216 -6.49 23.23 11.56
N LEU A 217 -5.64 22.30 11.12
CA LEU A 217 -6.01 20.93 10.80
C LEU A 217 -5.03 19.95 11.48
N HIS A 218 -5.51 18.75 11.75
CA HIS A 218 -4.80 17.61 12.33
C HIS A 218 -4.64 16.46 11.34
N ALA A 219 -5.20 16.61 10.14
CA ALA A 219 -5.08 15.69 9.01
C ALA A 219 -4.59 16.46 7.78
N ALA A 220 -4.28 15.75 6.69
CA ALA A 220 -3.92 16.41 5.44
C ALA A 220 -5.06 17.31 4.97
N CYS A 221 -4.75 18.43 4.33
CA CYS A 221 -5.74 19.44 3.96
C CYS A 221 -6.80 18.93 2.96
N ASP A 222 -6.50 17.87 2.22
CA ASP A 222 -7.42 17.19 1.29
C ASP A 222 -8.16 15.98 1.90
N VAL A 223 -8.01 15.74 3.21
CA VAL A 223 -8.90 14.82 3.94
C VAL A 223 -10.22 15.55 4.17
N GLU A 224 -11.28 15.05 3.56
CA GLU A 224 -12.61 15.65 3.63
C GLU A 224 -13.41 15.07 4.79
N GLY A 225 -13.78 15.91 5.76
CA GLY A 225 -14.66 15.56 6.87
C GLY A 225 -16.04 16.18 6.71
N HIS A 226 -17.06 15.34 6.70
CA HIS A 226 -18.45 15.70 6.43
C HIS A 226 -19.34 15.44 7.62
N LEU A 227 -20.34 16.30 7.83
CA LEU A 227 -21.53 15.98 8.62
C LEU A 227 -22.60 15.49 7.64
N GLY A 228 -22.77 14.18 7.54
CA GLY A 228 -23.69 13.54 6.59
C GLY A 228 -25.15 13.95 6.82
N THR A 229 -25.98 13.74 5.80
CA THR A 229 -27.43 14.03 5.88
C THR A 229 -28.16 13.14 6.88
N ASP A 230 -27.50 12.06 7.34
CA ASP A 230 -27.94 11.15 8.39
C ASP A 230 -27.43 11.53 9.78
N GLY A 231 -26.77 12.69 9.93
CA GLY A 231 -26.25 13.20 11.20
C GLY A 231 -24.94 12.54 11.66
N SER A 232 -24.36 11.63 10.88
CA SER A 232 -23.07 10.99 11.21
C SER A 232 -21.89 11.78 10.64
N PHE A 233 -20.72 11.69 11.29
CA PHE A 233 -19.48 12.18 10.71
C PHE A 233 -18.88 11.17 9.74
N TRP A 234 -18.45 11.63 8.58
CA TRP A 234 -17.85 10.81 7.52
C TRP A 234 -16.49 11.38 7.10
N LEU A 235 -15.47 10.52 7.00
CA LEU A 235 -14.17 10.86 6.44
C LEU A 235 -13.94 10.26 5.06
N LEU A 236 -13.43 11.07 4.14
CA LEU A 236 -13.13 10.72 2.76
C LEU A 236 -11.71 11.18 2.36
N ASP A 237 -11.28 10.75 1.17
CA ASP A 237 -10.08 11.23 0.48
C ASP A 237 -8.77 11.19 1.30
N THR A 238 -8.57 10.06 1.99
CA THR A 238 -7.48 9.84 2.95
C THR A 238 -6.16 9.38 2.33
N ALA A 239 -5.95 9.61 1.02
CA ALA A 239 -4.76 9.14 0.29
C ALA A 239 -3.44 9.74 0.80
N ARG A 240 -3.50 10.90 1.47
CA ARG A 240 -2.35 11.56 2.11
C ARG A 240 -2.40 11.49 3.65
N CYS A 241 -3.04 10.46 4.20
CA CYS A 241 -3.13 10.24 5.66
C CYS A 241 -1.76 10.29 6.35
N TRP A 242 -0.73 9.71 5.74
CA TRP A 242 0.62 9.64 6.31
C TRP A 242 1.56 10.73 5.75
N PRO A 243 2.48 11.28 6.57
CA PRO A 243 3.52 12.20 6.13
C PRO A 243 4.35 11.68 4.97
N PRO A 244 4.77 12.56 4.03
CA PRO A 244 5.65 12.15 2.94
C PRO A 244 7.04 11.78 3.45
N GLU A 245 7.76 10.99 2.69
CA GLU A 245 9.18 10.74 2.89
C GLU A 245 10.01 11.85 2.18
N ALA A 246 10.98 12.43 2.88
CA ALA A 246 11.79 13.52 2.32
C ALA A 246 12.73 13.02 1.21
N PRO A 247 12.88 13.74 0.09
CA PRO A 247 13.87 13.39 -0.91
C PRO A 247 15.28 13.67 -0.35
N LEU A 248 16.06 12.61 -0.12
CA LEU A 248 17.47 12.72 0.25
C LEU A 248 18.33 12.37 -0.97
N ARG A 249 19.04 13.34 -1.55
CA ARG A 249 20.04 13.09 -2.60
C ARG A 249 21.33 12.58 -1.96
N ASP A 250 22.05 11.70 -2.66
CA ASP A 250 23.40 11.32 -2.26
C ASP A 250 24.32 12.54 -2.42
N GLY A 251 25.01 12.92 -1.33
CA GLY A 251 25.71 14.20 -1.18
C GLY A 251 25.02 15.10 -0.16
N ALA A 252 25.79 15.65 0.79
CA ALA A 252 25.32 16.32 2.02
C ALA A 252 24.47 17.61 1.82
N GLU A 253 24.05 17.93 0.60
CA GLU A 253 23.36 19.18 0.26
C GLU A 253 22.07 18.93 -0.53
N ALA A 254 21.04 18.38 0.13
CA ALA A 254 19.64 18.58 -0.27
C ALA A 254 18.65 18.17 0.83
N VAL A 255 18.95 18.48 2.09
CA VAL A 255 17.91 18.44 3.13
C VAL A 255 17.00 19.64 2.86
N GLY A 256 15.77 19.40 2.40
CA GLY A 256 14.81 20.48 2.13
C GLY A 256 14.75 21.02 0.70
N ALA A 257 15.40 20.38 -0.28
CA ALA A 257 15.19 20.74 -1.69
C ALA A 257 13.78 20.31 -2.12
N ARG A 258 12.86 21.28 -2.21
CA ARG A 258 11.46 21.02 -2.57
C ARG A 258 11.39 20.34 -3.94
N PRO A 259 10.68 19.21 -4.07
CA PRO A 259 10.39 18.66 -5.37
C PRO A 259 9.62 19.68 -6.21
N THR A 260 9.90 19.74 -7.52
CA THR A 260 9.04 20.49 -8.45
C THR A 260 7.60 19.97 -8.35
N PRO A 261 6.58 20.74 -8.77
CA PRO A 261 5.19 20.27 -8.76
C PRO A 261 4.99 18.88 -9.39
N GLN A 262 5.75 18.55 -10.45
CA GLN A 262 5.75 17.22 -11.08
C GLN A 262 6.49 16.12 -10.30
N LYS A 263 7.23 16.46 -9.24
CA LYS A 263 8.06 15.54 -8.43
C LYS A 263 7.57 15.39 -6.99
N ARG A 264 6.41 15.94 -6.63
CA ARG A 264 5.88 15.86 -5.26
C ARG A 264 5.70 14.40 -4.85
N PRO A 265 6.13 13.98 -3.65
CA PRO A 265 6.05 12.60 -3.18
C PRO A 265 4.62 12.20 -2.76
N LEU A 266 3.59 12.53 -3.56
CA LEU A 266 2.18 12.25 -3.25
C LEU A 266 1.91 10.75 -2.95
N HIS A 267 2.76 9.87 -3.47
CA HIS A 267 2.69 8.42 -3.27
C HIS A 267 3.92 7.84 -2.54
N LYS A 268 4.86 8.68 -2.08
CA LYS A 268 6.03 8.23 -1.30
C LYS A 268 5.87 8.70 0.15
N LEU A 269 4.97 8.03 0.87
CA LEU A 269 4.68 8.33 2.28
C LEU A 269 5.54 7.48 3.22
N LEU A 270 5.87 8.02 4.39
CA LEU A 270 6.45 7.27 5.50
C LEU A 270 5.47 6.19 5.96
N ARG A 271 6.01 5.12 6.54
CA ARG A 271 5.19 4.03 7.06
C ARG A 271 4.52 4.44 8.39
N PRO A 272 3.28 4.00 8.64
CA PRO A 272 2.58 4.24 9.90
C PRO A 272 3.42 3.89 11.12
N GLU A 273 4.07 2.73 11.09
CA GLU A 273 4.86 2.20 12.21
C GLU A 273 6.01 3.15 12.56
N LEU A 274 6.68 3.72 11.55
CA LEU A 274 7.73 4.73 11.77
C LEU A 274 7.17 6.04 12.31
N VAL A 275 6.03 6.49 11.75
CA VAL A 275 5.42 7.79 12.11
C VAL A 275 4.91 7.74 13.55
N MET A 276 4.22 6.68 13.94
CA MET A 276 3.67 6.49 15.29
C MET A 276 4.76 6.44 16.35
N GLU A 277 5.92 5.85 16.05
CA GLU A 277 7.07 5.78 16.97
C GLU A 277 8.00 7.01 16.87
N ASN A 278 7.73 7.96 15.96
CA ASN A 278 8.58 9.12 15.78
C ASN A 278 8.54 10.02 17.03
N PRO A 279 9.68 10.56 17.51
CA PRO A 279 9.71 11.34 18.76
C PRO A 279 8.83 12.60 18.77
N VAL A 280 8.54 13.15 17.59
CA VAL A 280 7.65 14.30 17.42
C VAL A 280 6.54 13.96 16.42
N PRO A 281 5.33 14.51 16.58
CA PRO A 281 4.28 14.36 15.58
C PRO A 281 4.73 14.94 14.23
N LEU A 282 4.34 14.29 13.14
CA LEU A 282 4.73 14.69 11.79
C LEU A 282 3.52 15.20 11.00
N SER A 283 3.68 16.32 10.27
CA SER A 283 2.58 16.85 9.47
C SER A 283 2.39 16.05 8.17
N PRO A 284 1.17 15.59 7.87
CA PRO A 284 0.85 14.96 6.59
C PRO A 284 0.95 15.93 5.39
N ASP A 285 0.97 17.24 5.66
CA ASP A 285 1.09 18.29 4.64
C ASP A 285 2.51 18.87 4.48
N ALA A 286 3.51 18.30 5.16
CA ALA A 286 4.92 18.58 4.89
C ALA A 286 5.23 18.40 3.39
N LEU A 287 6.21 19.14 2.87
CA LEU A 287 6.66 19.11 1.47
C LEU A 287 5.58 19.43 0.42
N SER A 288 4.38 19.85 0.84
CA SER A 288 3.23 20.14 -0.03
C SER A 288 2.98 21.65 -0.18
N GLY A 289 1.92 22.03 -0.90
CA GLY A 289 1.44 23.41 -0.95
C GLY A 289 0.63 23.82 0.29
N PHE A 290 0.08 22.83 0.99
CA PHE A 290 -0.86 23.00 2.09
C PHE A 290 -0.14 23.39 3.39
N GLY A 291 0.97 22.73 3.70
CA GLY A 291 1.83 23.03 4.86
C GLY A 291 2.72 24.26 4.69
N ARG A 292 2.29 25.27 3.93
CA ARG A 292 3.10 26.48 3.68
C ARG A 292 3.31 27.30 4.95
N HIS A 293 2.34 27.29 5.87
CA HIS A 293 2.44 27.94 7.17
C HIS A 293 3.15 26.96 8.12
N GLY A 294 4.33 27.33 8.64
CA GLY A 294 5.17 26.42 9.41
C GLY A 294 6.07 25.48 8.58
N ARG A 295 6.20 25.73 7.27
CA ARG A 295 6.98 24.90 6.33
C ARG A 295 8.36 24.52 6.85
N GLU A 296 9.14 25.49 7.32
CA GLU A 296 10.54 25.27 7.74
C GLU A 296 10.63 24.18 8.82
N ARG A 297 9.68 24.19 9.77
CA ARG A 297 9.59 23.19 10.83
C ARG A 297 9.15 21.84 10.27
N PHE A 298 8.00 21.77 9.60
CA PHE A 298 7.42 20.50 9.17
C PHE A 298 8.28 19.75 8.14
N ASP A 299 8.91 20.49 7.21
CA ASP A 299 9.82 19.90 6.22
C ASP A 299 11.10 19.39 6.90
N ALA A 300 11.58 20.06 7.95
CA ALA A 300 12.74 19.63 8.73
C ALA A 300 12.43 18.37 9.56
N GLU A 301 11.30 18.33 10.28
CA GLU A 301 10.88 17.18 11.10
C GLU A 301 10.73 15.91 10.25
N VAL A 302 10.09 16.00 9.09
CA VAL A 302 9.99 14.88 8.13
C VAL A 302 11.36 14.52 7.54
N GLY A 303 12.21 15.51 7.31
CA GLY A 303 13.60 15.32 6.90
C GLY A 303 14.40 14.51 7.91
N ASP A 304 14.26 14.82 9.20
CA ASP A 304 14.93 14.13 10.29
C ASP A 304 14.42 12.71 10.48
N ALA A 305 13.10 12.49 10.42
CA ALA A 305 12.51 11.14 10.43
C ALA A 305 13.03 10.28 9.26
N THR A 306 13.11 10.86 8.06
CA THR A 306 13.66 10.19 6.88
C THR A 306 15.15 9.87 7.04
N ARG A 307 15.91 10.79 7.65
CA ARG A 307 17.33 10.58 7.95
C ARG A 307 17.51 9.42 8.93
N ALA A 308 16.76 9.42 10.04
CA ALA A 308 16.79 8.37 11.05
C ALA A 308 16.46 7.00 10.45
N LEU A 309 15.45 6.92 9.58
CA LEU A 309 15.11 5.71 8.82
C LEU A 309 16.32 5.17 8.05
N ARG A 310 17.03 6.03 7.31
CA ARG A 310 18.16 5.62 6.45
C ARG A 310 19.47 5.39 7.19
N THR A 311 19.76 6.15 8.24
CA THR A 311 21.05 6.11 8.96
C THR A 311 21.03 5.22 10.19
N ARG A 312 19.86 4.88 10.72
CA ARG A 312 19.71 4.02 11.90
C ARG A 312 18.87 2.78 11.61
N THR A 313 17.59 2.95 11.29
CA THR A 313 16.62 1.85 11.22
C THR A 313 16.96 0.82 10.14
N ILE A 314 17.31 1.27 8.92
CA ILE A 314 17.72 0.37 7.83
C ILE A 314 19.01 -0.38 8.17
N PRO A 315 20.10 0.28 8.63
CA PRO A 315 21.31 -0.43 9.08
C PRO A 315 21.06 -1.46 10.17
N GLU A 316 20.24 -1.14 11.19
CA GLU A 316 19.88 -2.08 12.27
C GLU A 316 19.12 -3.30 11.72
N PHE A 317 18.17 -3.08 10.80
CA PHE A 317 17.45 -4.17 10.14
C PHE A 317 18.37 -5.04 9.29
N SER A 318 19.28 -4.45 8.52
CA SER A 318 20.26 -5.19 7.71
C SER A 318 21.21 -6.02 8.57
N ALA A 319 21.68 -5.47 9.71
CA ALA A 319 22.50 -6.21 10.66
C ALA A 319 21.74 -7.39 11.29
N TRP A 320 20.45 -7.21 11.59
CA TRP A 320 19.59 -8.30 12.04
C TRP A 320 19.46 -9.40 10.98
N LEU A 321 19.22 -9.05 9.70
CA LEU A 321 19.19 -10.03 8.62
C LEU A 321 20.51 -10.79 8.47
N ASP A 322 21.65 -10.09 8.59
CA ASP A 322 22.98 -10.71 8.50
C ASP A 322 23.24 -11.71 9.66
N SER A 323 22.56 -11.55 10.79
CA SER A 323 22.69 -12.45 11.94
C SER A 323 21.94 -13.78 11.78
N LEU A 324 21.02 -13.88 10.81
CA LEU A 324 20.19 -15.07 10.62
C LEU A 324 20.92 -16.15 9.83
N ASN A 325 20.76 -17.41 10.25
CA ASN A 325 21.17 -18.55 9.44
C ASN A 325 20.15 -18.84 8.32
N LEU A 326 20.49 -19.75 7.39
CA LEU A 326 19.64 -20.06 6.23
C LEU A 326 18.23 -20.52 6.61
N ARG A 327 18.08 -21.32 7.69
CA ARG A 327 16.79 -21.86 8.11
C ARG A 327 15.91 -20.75 8.68
N GLU A 328 16.49 -19.90 9.52
CA GLU A 328 15.81 -18.74 10.09
C GLU A 328 15.39 -17.77 8.98
N MET A 329 16.33 -17.42 8.10
CA MET A 329 16.07 -16.49 7.01
C MET A 329 14.90 -16.94 6.11
N ARG A 330 14.83 -18.25 5.78
CA ARG A 330 13.74 -18.81 4.99
C ARG A 330 12.38 -18.81 5.71
N SER A 331 12.37 -18.72 7.04
CA SER A 331 11.14 -18.64 7.84
C SER A 331 10.64 -17.20 8.02
N VAL A 332 11.47 -16.20 7.71
CA VAL A 332 11.12 -14.79 7.84
C VAL A 332 10.24 -14.33 6.67
N ASP A 333 9.10 -13.72 6.98
CA ASP A 333 8.40 -12.86 6.04
C ASP A 333 9.08 -11.49 6.01
N ILE A 334 10.01 -11.29 5.06
CA ILE A 334 10.79 -10.06 4.89
C ILE A 334 9.88 -8.84 4.76
N LYS A 335 8.74 -8.97 4.07
CA LYS A 335 7.78 -7.88 3.90
C LYS A 335 7.20 -7.48 5.24
N MET A 336 6.77 -8.46 6.05
CA MET A 336 6.21 -8.19 7.37
C MET A 336 7.23 -7.55 8.31
N GLU A 337 8.46 -8.08 8.34
CA GLU A 337 9.52 -7.59 9.25
C GLU A 337 10.05 -6.19 8.88
N LEU A 338 10.08 -5.86 7.59
CA LEU A 338 10.34 -4.49 7.12
C LEU A 338 9.23 -3.54 7.61
N HIS A 339 7.97 -3.93 7.39
CA HIS A 339 6.82 -3.11 7.77
C HIS A 339 6.77 -2.85 9.27
N ARG A 340 7.02 -3.89 10.09
CA ARG A 340 7.06 -3.81 11.55
C ARG A 340 8.07 -2.77 12.06
N ARG A 341 9.17 -2.57 11.33
CA ARG A 341 10.21 -1.57 11.65
C ARG A 341 9.99 -0.23 10.94
N GLY A 342 8.83 -0.03 10.31
CA GLY A 342 8.53 1.21 9.59
C GLY A 342 9.32 1.39 8.28
N ILE A 343 9.89 0.32 7.71
CA ILE A 343 10.66 0.39 6.46
C ILE A 343 9.75 0.10 5.27
N ASN A 344 9.65 1.06 4.34
CA ASN A 344 8.97 0.86 3.07
C ASN A 344 9.75 -0.11 2.17
N LEU A 345 9.04 -0.95 1.41
CA LEU A 345 9.64 -1.92 0.48
C LEU A 345 10.48 -1.28 -0.64
N ARG A 346 10.33 0.03 -0.89
CA ARG A 346 11.20 0.79 -1.81
C ARG A 346 12.67 0.78 -1.35
N HIS A 347 12.90 0.55 -0.06
CA HIS A 347 14.22 0.54 0.59
C HIS A 347 14.90 -0.84 0.59
N LEU A 348 14.34 -1.84 -0.09
CA LEU A 348 14.97 -3.14 -0.24
C LEU A 348 16.40 -3.03 -0.84
N GLY A 349 16.61 -2.09 -1.77
CA GLY A 349 17.93 -1.84 -2.37
C GLY A 349 18.96 -1.32 -1.35
N LEU A 350 18.55 -0.39 -0.48
CA LEU A 350 19.39 0.07 0.64
C LEU A 350 19.70 -1.05 1.63
N CYS A 351 18.70 -1.87 1.97
CA CYS A 351 18.90 -3.02 2.86
C CYS A 351 19.91 -4.00 2.25
N PHE A 352 19.74 -4.32 0.96
CA PHE A 352 20.62 -5.22 0.20
C PHE A 352 22.07 -4.74 0.22
N ARG A 353 22.28 -3.44 -0.02
CA ARG A 353 23.63 -2.85 -0.04
C ARG A 353 24.30 -2.86 1.33
N ARG A 354 23.53 -2.76 2.41
CA ARG A 354 24.04 -2.76 3.79
C ARG A 354 24.29 -4.17 4.33
N CYS A 355 23.62 -5.19 3.79
CA CYS A 355 23.85 -6.58 4.15
C CYS A 355 25.17 -7.09 3.60
N THR A 356 25.88 -7.86 4.43
CA THR A 356 27.13 -8.55 4.15
C THR A 356 26.93 -10.05 3.94
N SER A 357 25.85 -10.61 4.49
CA SER A 357 25.50 -12.02 4.32
C SER A 357 25.02 -12.29 2.89
N SER A 358 25.64 -13.26 2.22
CA SER A 358 25.22 -13.71 0.88
C SER A 358 23.79 -14.26 0.89
N ILE A 359 23.38 -14.89 1.99
CA ILE A 359 22.03 -15.42 2.20
C ILE A 359 21.02 -14.27 2.25
N ALA A 360 21.26 -13.26 3.11
CA ALA A 360 20.36 -12.12 3.23
C ALA A 360 20.26 -11.34 1.90
N ARG A 361 21.40 -11.11 1.23
CA ARG A 361 21.44 -10.45 -0.08
C ARG A 361 20.64 -11.22 -1.13
N ALA A 362 20.78 -12.55 -1.20
CA ALA A 362 20.03 -13.37 -2.14
C ALA A 362 18.51 -13.27 -1.91
N GLU A 363 18.08 -13.34 -0.66
CA GLU A 363 16.66 -13.28 -0.28
C GLU A 363 16.02 -11.91 -0.58
N LEU A 364 16.73 -10.82 -0.30
CA LEU A 364 16.33 -9.46 -0.66
C LEU A 364 16.27 -9.29 -2.19
N LEU A 365 17.26 -9.82 -2.90
CA LEU A 365 17.31 -9.76 -4.37
C LEU A 365 16.16 -10.54 -5.01
N MET A 366 15.84 -11.74 -4.52
CA MET A 366 14.70 -12.53 -5.00
C MET A 366 13.37 -11.78 -4.84
N GLU A 367 13.19 -11.10 -3.70
CA GLU A 367 12.01 -10.25 -3.46
C GLU A 367 11.98 -9.03 -4.39
N MET A 368 13.11 -8.36 -4.59
CA MET A 368 13.22 -7.23 -5.53
C MET A 368 12.91 -7.66 -6.96
N LEU A 369 13.47 -8.79 -7.41
CA LEU A 369 13.23 -9.36 -8.74
C LEU A 369 11.75 -9.63 -8.96
N ALA A 370 11.12 -10.42 -8.09
CA ALA A 370 9.69 -10.74 -8.19
C ALA A 370 8.78 -9.50 -8.28
N ARG A 371 9.17 -8.40 -7.62
CA ARG A 371 8.43 -7.13 -7.64
C ARG A 371 8.69 -6.28 -8.87
N SER A 372 9.92 -6.21 -9.37
CA SER A 372 10.23 -5.59 -10.66
C SER A 372 9.52 -6.32 -11.78
N PHE A 373 9.52 -7.63 -11.67
CA PHE A 373 8.84 -8.56 -12.54
C PHE A 373 7.34 -8.27 -12.65
N LYS A 374 6.67 -8.13 -11.50
CA LYS A 374 5.29 -7.66 -11.39
C LYS A 374 5.07 -6.30 -12.05
N THR A 375 5.99 -5.35 -11.87
CA THR A 375 5.85 -3.99 -12.43
C THR A 375 5.86 -4.00 -13.95
N ILE A 376 6.83 -4.70 -14.56
CA ILE A 376 6.97 -4.73 -16.01
C ILE A 376 5.75 -5.43 -16.65
N ILE A 377 5.32 -6.61 -16.16
CA ILE A 377 4.14 -7.26 -16.75
C ILE A 377 2.87 -6.41 -16.64
N LYS A 378 2.67 -5.71 -15.51
CA LYS A 378 1.54 -4.79 -15.37
C LYS A 378 1.64 -3.61 -16.35
N ARG A 379 2.86 -3.10 -16.61
CA ARG A 379 3.10 -2.06 -17.63
C ARG A 379 2.76 -2.58 -19.03
N THR A 380 3.20 -3.80 -19.36
CA THR A 380 2.88 -4.44 -20.64
C THR A 380 1.38 -4.67 -20.80
N PHE A 381 0.69 -5.18 -19.78
CA PHE A 381 -0.76 -5.37 -19.76
C PHE A 381 -1.53 -4.07 -20.03
N ARG A 382 -1.14 -2.94 -19.41
CA ARG A 382 -1.75 -1.63 -19.67
C ARG A 382 -1.54 -1.13 -21.10
N SER A 383 -0.50 -1.59 -21.79
CA SER A 383 -0.21 -1.20 -23.17
C SER A 383 -1.04 -1.96 -24.21
N ILE A 384 -1.72 -3.04 -23.82
CA ILE A 384 -2.57 -3.85 -24.71
C ILE A 384 -3.82 -3.05 -25.08
N ARG A 385 -3.76 -2.33 -26.20
CA ARG A 385 -4.89 -1.61 -26.79
C ARG A 385 -5.83 -2.59 -27.49
N LYS A 386 -7.08 -2.65 -27.06
CA LYS A 386 -8.13 -3.43 -27.74
C LYS A 386 -8.92 -2.56 -28.72
N HIS A 387 -9.27 -3.16 -29.85
CA HIS A 387 -10.30 -2.63 -30.77
C HIS A 387 -11.49 -3.60 -30.90
N ASN A 388 -11.44 -4.80 -30.31
CA ASN A 388 -12.53 -5.79 -30.39
C ASN A 388 -12.70 -6.58 -29.08
N PHE A 389 -13.96 -6.79 -28.69
CA PHE A 389 -14.42 -7.32 -27.39
C PHE A 389 -14.28 -8.86 -27.23
N SER A 390 -14.14 -9.62 -28.33
CA SER A 390 -14.49 -11.06 -28.32
C SER A 390 -13.48 -12.03 -27.70
N ALA A 391 -12.25 -11.62 -27.36
CA ALA A 391 -11.26 -12.48 -26.70
C ALA A 391 -10.51 -11.74 -25.59
N VAL A 392 -11.27 -11.20 -24.63
CA VAL A 392 -10.80 -10.26 -23.60
C VAL A 392 -9.50 -10.71 -22.89
N MET A 393 -9.29 -12.00 -22.64
CA MET A 393 -8.18 -12.51 -21.84
C MET A 393 -7.01 -13.12 -22.63
N GLU A 394 -7.22 -13.54 -23.87
CA GLU A 394 -6.22 -14.31 -24.63
C GLU A 394 -4.91 -13.55 -24.89
N PRO A 395 -4.94 -12.26 -25.28
CA PRO A 395 -3.71 -11.47 -25.41
C PRO A 395 -2.92 -11.39 -24.10
N TYR A 396 -3.60 -11.25 -22.95
CA TYR A 396 -2.95 -11.18 -21.64
C TYR A 396 -2.30 -12.50 -21.25
N ARG A 397 -2.95 -13.64 -21.54
CA ARG A 397 -2.38 -14.98 -21.34
C ARG A 397 -1.11 -15.17 -22.16
N ARG A 398 -1.17 -14.87 -23.45
CA ARG A 398 -0.03 -14.97 -24.36
C ARG A 398 1.11 -14.06 -23.92
N THR A 399 0.82 -12.80 -23.60
CA THR A 399 1.81 -11.86 -23.07
C THR A 399 2.45 -12.37 -21.79
N LEU A 400 1.69 -12.92 -20.84
CA LEU A 400 2.27 -13.48 -19.60
C LEU A 400 3.21 -14.64 -19.88
N VAL A 401 2.83 -15.53 -20.79
CA VAL A 401 3.63 -16.70 -21.19
C VAL A 401 4.92 -16.28 -21.90
N ASP A 402 4.82 -15.40 -22.91
CA ASP A 402 5.98 -14.85 -23.61
C ASP A 402 6.94 -14.17 -22.62
N TYR A 403 6.36 -13.48 -21.63
CA TYR A 403 7.11 -12.78 -20.61
C TYR A 403 7.86 -13.71 -19.64
N LEU A 404 7.23 -14.80 -19.20
CA LEU A 404 7.89 -15.82 -18.40
C LEU A 404 9.01 -16.51 -19.20
N ASN A 405 8.80 -16.79 -20.49
CA ASN A 405 9.82 -17.36 -21.37
C ASN A 405 11.03 -16.41 -21.52
N LEU A 406 10.81 -15.09 -21.57
CA LEU A 406 11.91 -14.10 -21.61
C LEU A 406 12.74 -14.11 -20.34
N TRP A 407 12.17 -14.38 -19.17
CA TRP A 407 12.91 -14.37 -17.92
C TRP A 407 13.68 -15.64 -17.63
N PHE A 408 13.02 -16.79 -17.85
CA PHE A 408 13.55 -18.09 -17.45
C PHE A 408 14.31 -18.79 -18.60
N GLY A 409 14.23 -18.28 -19.83
CA GLY A 409 14.97 -18.78 -20.99
C GLY A 409 16.49 -18.50 -20.95
N GLU A 410 17.18 -18.90 -22.02
CA GLU A 410 18.66 -18.79 -22.15
C GLU A 410 19.13 -18.15 -23.48
N GLY A 411 18.22 -17.48 -24.21
CA GLY A 411 18.53 -16.91 -25.54
C GLY A 411 19.07 -15.47 -25.53
N PRO A 412 19.56 -14.95 -26.68
CA PRO A 412 19.97 -13.55 -26.81
C PRO A 412 18.86 -12.55 -26.44
N LYS A 413 17.61 -12.86 -26.78
CA LYS A 413 16.44 -12.04 -26.41
C LYS A 413 16.22 -11.98 -24.89
N THR A 414 16.54 -13.05 -24.17
CA THR A 414 16.50 -13.06 -22.70
C THR A 414 17.57 -12.10 -22.16
N GLN A 415 18.79 -12.15 -22.69
CA GLN A 415 19.88 -11.25 -22.27
C GLN A 415 19.54 -9.77 -22.49
N GLU A 416 19.00 -9.46 -23.68
CA GLU A 416 18.50 -8.13 -24.03
C GLU A 416 17.42 -7.67 -23.05
N HIS A 417 16.40 -8.51 -22.81
CA HIS A 417 15.32 -8.21 -21.85
C HIS A 417 15.82 -7.95 -20.43
N TRP A 418 16.79 -8.72 -19.93
CA TRP A 418 17.39 -8.48 -18.62
C TRP A 418 18.14 -7.15 -18.55
N THR A 419 18.89 -6.83 -19.61
CA THR A 419 19.72 -5.63 -19.68
C THR A 419 18.90 -4.36 -19.85
N ASP A 420 17.86 -4.42 -20.69
CA ASP A 420 17.13 -3.24 -21.15
C ASP A 420 15.84 -2.99 -20.37
N GLU A 421 15.25 -4.02 -19.74
CA GLU A 421 13.99 -3.88 -19.00
C GLU A 421 14.13 -4.21 -17.50
N VAL A 422 14.71 -5.36 -17.13
CA VAL A 422 14.74 -5.82 -15.73
C VAL A 422 15.67 -4.96 -14.87
N VAL A 423 16.92 -4.78 -15.30
CA VAL A 423 17.93 -4.02 -14.55
C VAL A 423 17.51 -2.54 -14.40
N PRO A 424 17.07 -1.84 -15.45
CA PRO A 424 16.56 -0.47 -15.31
C PRO A 424 15.34 -0.38 -14.38
N THR A 425 14.42 -1.36 -14.43
CA THR A 425 13.27 -1.38 -13.53
C THR A 425 13.69 -1.57 -12.06
N LEU A 426 14.68 -2.43 -11.78
CA LEU A 426 15.23 -2.58 -10.43
C LEU A 426 15.81 -1.25 -9.93
N ALA A 427 16.62 -0.58 -10.74
CA ALA A 427 17.24 0.70 -10.42
C ALA A 427 16.20 1.81 -10.18
N GLU A 428 15.13 1.86 -10.99
CA GLU A 428 14.05 2.82 -10.83
C GLU A 428 13.25 2.59 -9.54
N LYS A 429 13.03 1.32 -9.19
CA LYS A 429 12.09 0.92 -8.13
C LYS A 429 12.73 0.88 -6.73
N PHE A 430 14.00 0.48 -6.65
CA PHE A 430 14.70 0.26 -5.40
C PHE A 430 15.90 1.20 -5.30
N GLU A 431 15.80 2.16 -4.39
CA GLU A 431 16.87 3.11 -4.17
C GLU A 431 18.10 2.45 -3.52
N GLY A 432 19.27 3.03 -3.78
CA GLY A 432 20.53 2.63 -3.13
C GLY A 432 21.37 1.60 -3.88
N LEU A 433 20.82 0.94 -4.90
CA LEU A 433 21.56 0.05 -5.80
C LEU A 433 22.54 0.85 -6.67
N LEU A 434 23.76 0.36 -6.82
CA LEU A 434 24.82 0.99 -7.62
C LEU A 434 25.06 0.27 -8.96
N ASP A 435 25.75 0.94 -9.88
CA ASP A 435 26.15 0.36 -11.18
C ASP A 435 26.94 -0.95 -11.03
N ASP A 436 27.79 -1.10 -10.01
CA ASP A 436 28.51 -2.34 -9.73
C ASP A 436 27.58 -3.47 -9.27
N ASP A 437 26.54 -3.17 -8.48
CA ASP A 437 25.51 -4.14 -8.12
C ASP A 437 24.76 -4.63 -9.37
N PHE A 438 24.55 -3.74 -10.34
CA PHE A 438 23.97 -4.08 -11.64
C PHE A 438 24.94 -4.79 -12.57
N LEU A 439 26.25 -4.51 -12.50
CA LEU A 439 27.25 -5.22 -13.30
C LEU A 439 27.26 -6.71 -12.95
N TYR A 440 27.12 -7.04 -11.66
CA TYR A 440 26.92 -8.41 -11.19
C TYR A 440 25.66 -9.03 -11.81
N LEU A 441 24.51 -8.34 -11.73
CA LEU A 441 23.26 -8.83 -12.31
C LEU A 441 23.29 -8.97 -13.84
N ARG A 442 23.93 -8.03 -14.55
CA ARG A 442 24.11 -8.02 -16.01
C ARG A 442 25.03 -9.15 -16.47
N ALA A 443 26.14 -9.39 -15.76
CA ALA A 443 27.05 -10.50 -16.05
C ALA A 443 26.38 -11.87 -15.85
N CYS A 444 25.43 -11.94 -14.91
CA CYS A 444 24.69 -13.16 -14.65
C CYS A 444 23.65 -13.47 -15.74
N GLY A 445 23.08 -12.48 -16.42
CA GLY A 445 22.31 -12.61 -17.68
C GLY A 445 21.04 -13.47 -17.66
N ALA A 446 20.87 -14.26 -16.60
CA ALA A 446 19.82 -15.18 -16.30
C ALA A 446 19.98 -15.49 -14.80
N LEU A 447 18.89 -15.82 -14.12
CA LEU A 447 18.91 -16.32 -12.75
C LEU A 447 19.90 -17.51 -12.55
N CYS A 448 20.31 -18.19 -13.64
CA CYS A 448 21.25 -19.31 -13.66
C CYS A 448 22.65 -19.05 -13.11
N ARG A 449 23.12 -17.80 -13.00
CA ARG A 449 24.54 -17.51 -12.72
C ARG A 449 24.80 -16.78 -11.40
N VAL A 450 23.77 -16.63 -10.56
CA VAL A 450 23.94 -16.17 -9.18
C VAL A 450 23.79 -17.39 -8.29
N ASP A 451 24.88 -17.89 -7.71
CA ASP A 451 24.98 -19.17 -6.99
C ASP A 451 23.95 -19.37 -5.84
N TYR A 452 23.21 -18.31 -5.48
CA TYR A 452 22.25 -18.29 -4.37
C TYR A 452 20.84 -17.83 -4.76
N VAL A 453 20.56 -17.47 -6.02
CA VAL A 453 19.24 -17.01 -6.44
C VAL A 453 18.44 -18.17 -7.04
N GLN A 454 17.31 -18.49 -6.40
CA GLN A 454 16.47 -19.62 -6.73
C GLN A 454 15.33 -19.21 -7.67
N ARG A 455 15.31 -19.75 -8.89
CA ARG A 455 14.35 -19.42 -9.96
C ARG A 455 12.91 -19.69 -9.57
N ASP A 456 12.70 -20.86 -8.98
CA ASP A 456 11.45 -21.33 -8.40
C ASP A 456 10.95 -20.37 -7.32
N VAL A 457 11.80 -19.94 -6.39
CA VAL A 457 11.42 -18.98 -5.34
C VAL A 457 10.97 -17.64 -5.96
N VAL A 458 11.71 -17.11 -6.94
CA VAL A 458 11.32 -15.88 -7.65
C VAL A 458 9.99 -16.07 -8.39
N PHE A 459 9.80 -17.21 -9.06
CA PHE A 459 8.57 -17.54 -9.75
C PHE A 459 7.37 -17.61 -8.79
N TYR A 460 7.49 -18.32 -7.67
CA TYR A 460 6.42 -18.43 -6.68
C TYR A 460 6.10 -17.08 -6.03
N ARG A 461 7.12 -16.25 -5.73
CA ARG A 461 6.90 -14.87 -5.24
C ARG A 461 6.22 -14.00 -6.29
N PHE A 462 6.63 -14.10 -7.55
CA PHE A 462 5.98 -13.40 -8.67
C PHE A 462 4.53 -13.84 -8.86
N ARG A 463 4.25 -15.14 -8.82
CA ARG A 463 2.89 -15.70 -8.88
C ARG A 463 2.03 -15.15 -7.75
N LYS A 464 2.54 -15.11 -6.52
CA LYS A 464 1.85 -14.45 -5.39
C LYS A 464 1.59 -12.96 -5.61
N HIS A 465 2.32 -12.29 -6.50
CA HIS A 465 2.13 -10.87 -6.79
C HIS A 465 1.16 -10.59 -7.95
N ILE A 466 0.98 -11.54 -8.86
CA ILE A 466 0.09 -11.42 -10.03
C ILE A 466 -1.19 -12.26 -9.90
N HIS A 467 -1.26 -13.21 -8.96
CA HIS A 467 -2.44 -14.02 -8.67
C HIS A 467 -2.99 -14.76 -9.90
N PHE A 468 -2.13 -15.48 -10.62
CA PHE A 468 -2.53 -16.38 -11.71
C PHE A 468 -2.40 -17.85 -11.28
N ASP A 469 -3.26 -18.68 -11.86
CA ASP A 469 -3.26 -20.13 -11.65
C ASP A 469 -2.69 -20.86 -12.85
N LEU A 470 -1.78 -21.79 -12.56
CA LEU A 470 -1.30 -22.74 -13.54
C LEU A 470 -2.36 -23.80 -13.82
N SER A 471 -2.32 -24.39 -15.01
CA SER A 471 -3.07 -25.62 -15.23
C SER A 471 -2.53 -26.75 -14.36
N PRO A 472 -3.34 -27.76 -14.01
CA PRO A 472 -2.83 -28.95 -13.33
C PRO A 472 -1.67 -29.64 -14.07
N ALA A 473 -1.62 -29.55 -15.40
CA ALA A 473 -0.50 -30.07 -16.18
C ALA A 473 0.76 -29.22 -16.01
N ALA A 474 0.62 -27.90 -16.09
CA ALA A 474 1.72 -26.97 -15.89
C ALA A 474 2.23 -26.91 -14.44
N GLU A 475 1.33 -27.05 -13.47
CA GLU A 475 1.70 -27.18 -12.06
C GLU A 475 2.51 -28.46 -11.85
N ARG A 476 2.10 -29.58 -12.46
CA ARG A 476 2.91 -30.81 -12.48
C ARG A 476 4.23 -30.62 -13.20
N ASP A 477 4.28 -29.99 -14.37
CA ASP A 477 5.54 -29.76 -15.08
C ASP A 477 6.52 -28.90 -14.26
N VAL A 478 6.01 -27.88 -13.55
CA VAL A 478 6.81 -27.03 -12.64
C VAL A 478 7.29 -27.83 -11.41
N LEU A 479 6.47 -28.73 -10.86
CA LEU A 479 6.77 -29.51 -9.65
C LEU A 479 7.61 -30.78 -9.92
N GLU A 480 7.34 -31.50 -11.02
CA GLU A 480 7.97 -32.77 -11.40
C GLU A 480 9.39 -32.58 -11.93
N GLN A 481 9.67 -31.44 -12.60
CA GLN A 481 11.04 -31.16 -13.08
C GLN A 481 12.00 -30.74 -11.96
N GLN A 482 11.52 -30.48 -10.74
CA GLN A 482 12.28 -29.98 -9.57
C GLN A 482 13.12 -28.71 -9.80
N GLU A 483 13.14 -28.17 -11.02
CA GLU A 483 13.80 -26.94 -11.42
C GLU A 483 12.94 -26.28 -12.51
N ILE A 484 12.71 -24.97 -12.41
CA ILE A 484 12.32 -24.15 -13.57
C ILE A 484 13.58 -24.03 -14.44
N THR A 485 13.87 -25.09 -15.20
CA THR A 485 15.03 -25.14 -16.09
C THR A 485 14.87 -24.15 -17.23
N ALA A 486 15.99 -23.73 -17.83
CA ALA A 486 15.98 -22.84 -18.98
C ALA A 486 15.35 -23.42 -20.27
N LYS A 487 15.00 -24.71 -20.24
CA LYS A 487 14.29 -25.40 -21.33
C LYS A 487 12.77 -25.35 -21.19
N MET A 488 12.25 -24.77 -20.09
CA MET A 488 10.82 -24.69 -19.86
C MET A 488 10.19 -23.66 -20.79
N THR A 489 9.57 -24.13 -21.88
CA THR A 489 8.71 -23.31 -22.73
C THR A 489 7.30 -23.36 -22.19
N PHE A 490 6.83 -22.24 -21.63
CA PHE A 490 5.44 -22.09 -21.22
C PHE A 490 4.54 -22.03 -22.47
N ASP A 491 3.46 -22.81 -22.50
CA ASP A 491 2.49 -22.87 -23.61
C ASP A 491 1.18 -22.13 -23.24
N PRO A 492 0.73 -21.11 -24.00
CA PRO A 492 -0.50 -20.37 -23.71
C PRO A 492 -1.76 -21.24 -23.52
N PHE A 493 -1.85 -22.38 -24.21
CA PHE A 493 -3.05 -23.24 -24.17
C PHE A 493 -3.04 -24.23 -22.99
N ASN A 494 -1.85 -24.63 -22.54
CA ASN A 494 -1.67 -25.63 -21.49
C ASN A 494 -1.16 -25.05 -20.17
N PHE A 495 -0.70 -23.79 -20.12
CA PHE A 495 -0.02 -23.25 -18.95
C PHE A 495 -0.93 -22.57 -17.93
N LEU A 496 -2.00 -21.91 -18.38
CA LEU A 496 -2.85 -21.08 -17.51
C LEU A 496 -4.27 -21.62 -17.50
N VAL A 497 -4.75 -22.06 -16.33
CA VAL A 497 -6.16 -22.47 -16.18
C VAL A 497 -7.04 -21.26 -15.97
N GLN A 498 -6.64 -20.31 -15.12
CA GLN A 498 -7.44 -19.13 -14.81
C GLN A 498 -6.54 -17.92 -14.51
N LEU A 499 -6.85 -16.80 -15.16
CA LEU A 499 -6.47 -15.45 -14.72
C LEU A 499 -7.62 -14.84 -13.90
N ASP A 500 -8.50 -15.66 -13.32
CA ASP A 500 -9.91 -15.27 -13.13
C ASP A 500 -10.60 -15.76 -11.84
N ARG A 501 -9.87 -16.13 -10.79
CA ARG A 501 -10.51 -16.40 -9.47
C ARG A 501 -9.98 -15.62 -8.28
N GLN A 502 -8.81 -14.99 -8.40
CA GLN A 502 -8.21 -14.16 -7.35
C GLN A 502 -7.41 -12.98 -7.92
N ASN A 503 -7.57 -12.70 -9.22
CA ASN A 503 -6.80 -11.68 -9.91
C ASN A 503 -7.25 -10.26 -9.52
N SER A 504 -8.45 -10.16 -8.97
CA SER A 504 -8.86 -9.09 -8.10
C SER A 504 -8.16 -9.31 -6.75
N GLY A 505 -6.98 -8.71 -6.58
CA GLY A 505 -6.42 -8.49 -5.24
C GLY A 505 -7.36 -7.54 -4.52
N VAL A 506 -8.52 -8.06 -4.07
CA VAL A 506 -9.52 -7.26 -3.37
C VAL A 506 -9.10 -7.16 -1.94
N ASP A 507 -8.19 -6.22 -1.70
CA ASP A 507 -8.00 -5.68 -0.37
C ASP A 507 -9.30 -4.91 -0.04
N VAL A 508 -10.18 -5.55 0.74
CA VAL A 508 -11.15 -4.85 1.59
C VAL A 508 -10.44 -4.56 2.90
N TYR A 509 -10.91 -3.58 3.67
CA TYR A 509 -10.55 -3.42 5.08
C TYR A 509 -10.12 -4.74 5.73
N THR A 510 -8.85 -4.81 6.14
CA THR A 510 -8.38 -5.90 6.99
C THR A 510 -8.96 -5.67 8.38
N PHE A 511 -10.18 -6.17 8.61
CA PHE A 511 -10.84 -6.19 9.92
C PHE A 511 -10.24 -7.27 10.80
N TYR A 512 -8.97 -7.17 11.18
CA TYR A 512 -8.47 -8.05 12.23
C TYR A 512 -7.57 -7.30 13.21
N THR A 513 -8.16 -7.14 14.39
CA THR A 513 -7.55 -7.31 15.69
C THR A 513 -6.35 -8.25 15.62
N GLU A 514 -5.19 -7.76 16.02
CA GLU A 514 -4.25 -8.61 16.73
C GLU A 514 -5.06 -9.33 17.81
N GLY A 515 -5.02 -10.66 17.84
CA GLY A 515 -5.64 -11.42 18.91
C GLY A 515 -5.12 -10.97 20.28
N PRO A 516 -5.70 -11.48 21.39
CA PRO A 516 -5.40 -11.04 22.77
C PRO A 516 -3.96 -11.28 23.28
N GLY A 517 -2.96 -11.45 22.39
CA GLY A 517 -1.55 -11.64 22.71
C GLY A 517 -0.62 -10.43 22.47
N ALA A 518 -1.09 -9.31 21.90
CA ALA A 518 -0.20 -8.18 21.57
C ALA A 518 -0.13 -7.07 22.65
N LEU A 519 -0.84 -7.22 23.77
CA LEU A 519 -0.68 -6.40 24.98
C LEU A 519 -0.01 -7.23 26.10
N LYS A 520 1.22 -7.66 25.87
CA LYS A 520 2.15 -8.09 26.94
C LYS A 520 3.55 -7.59 26.62
N ALA A 521 3.74 -6.28 26.71
CA ALA A 521 5.06 -5.67 26.78
C ALA A 521 5.00 -4.31 27.52
N GLU A 522 4.36 -4.29 28.68
CA GLU A 522 4.63 -3.25 29.69
C GLU A 522 4.75 -3.90 31.06
N ARG A 523 5.76 -3.44 31.81
CA ARG A 523 6.24 -3.89 33.13
C ARG A 523 7.17 -5.10 33.14
N LEU A 524 8.44 -4.84 32.78
CA LEU A 524 9.58 -5.24 33.61
C LEU A 524 10.64 -4.14 33.51
N SER A 525 10.46 -3.07 34.28
CA SER A 525 11.51 -2.12 34.62
C SER A 525 11.28 -1.59 36.05
N SER A 526 11.71 -2.37 37.03
CA SER A 526 12.06 -1.81 38.34
C SER A 526 13.52 -2.16 38.62
N SER A 527 14.34 -1.11 38.64
CA SER A 527 15.75 -1.07 39.00
C SER A 527 16.01 -1.72 40.37
N PRO A 528 17.17 -2.35 40.60
CA PRO A 528 17.48 -2.99 41.88
C PRO A 528 17.86 -1.94 42.93
N ALA A 529 17.03 -1.82 43.97
CA ALA A 529 17.36 -1.08 45.17
C ALA A 529 18.11 -1.99 46.15
N THR A 530 19.37 -1.61 46.42
CA THR A 530 20.06 -1.66 47.72
C THR A 530 19.85 -2.87 48.64
N LEU A 531 20.87 -3.72 48.69
CA LEU A 531 21.16 -4.65 49.78
C LEU A 531 21.54 -3.87 51.06
N GLU A 532 20.66 -3.87 52.05
CA GLU A 532 21.05 -3.73 53.45
C GLU A 532 20.95 -5.09 54.16
N LYS A 533 22.04 -5.42 54.83
CA LYS A 533 22.18 -6.54 55.75
C LYS A 533 21.26 -6.32 56.94
N ASP A 534 20.52 -7.35 57.34
CA ASP A 534 20.37 -7.58 58.77
C ASP A 534 20.14 -9.04 59.13
N SER A 535 20.59 -9.35 60.33
CA SER A 535 21.12 -10.63 60.77
C SER A 535 20.15 -11.53 61.56
N SER A 536 20.42 -12.85 61.47
CA SER A 536 20.32 -13.84 62.57
C SER A 536 18.95 -14.58 62.79
N PRO A 537 18.93 -15.73 63.53
CA PRO A 537 18.91 -17.07 62.91
C PRO A 537 17.93 -18.08 63.60
N THR A 538 18.09 -19.37 63.26
CA THR A 538 17.55 -20.61 63.89
C THR A 538 16.15 -21.05 63.40
N ARG A 539 15.82 -22.34 63.20
CA ARG A 539 16.34 -23.58 63.78
C ARG A 539 15.80 -24.81 63.03
N ASP A 540 16.66 -25.83 62.89
CA ASP A 540 16.48 -27.30 62.91
C ASP A 540 15.27 -28.03 62.26
N GLY A 541 15.59 -29.12 61.54
CA GLY A 541 14.66 -30.23 61.31
C GLY A 541 14.95 -31.17 60.13
N ASP A 542 15.94 -32.06 60.31
CA ASP A 542 15.98 -33.48 59.88
C ASP A 542 15.82 -33.90 58.38
N ASP A 543 16.99 -34.21 57.81
CA ASP A 543 17.45 -35.35 56.96
C ASP A 543 16.65 -36.69 57.01
N PRO A 544 16.98 -37.77 56.25
CA PRO A 544 17.62 -37.93 54.91
C PRO A 544 16.99 -39.06 54.03
N LEU A 545 17.71 -39.45 52.95
CA LEU A 545 17.72 -40.75 52.21
C LEU A 545 16.79 -40.81 50.97
N THR A 546 17.18 -41.27 49.77
CA THR A 546 18.29 -42.14 49.33
C THR A 546 18.41 -42.07 47.79
N GLU A 547 19.65 -42.19 47.28
CA GLU A 547 20.14 -43.03 46.13
C GLU A 547 19.12 -43.56 45.08
N SER A 548 19.42 -43.82 43.80
CA SER A 548 20.58 -43.78 42.89
C SER A 548 20.10 -44.37 41.53
N GLY A 549 20.86 -44.17 40.44
CA GLY A 549 20.78 -44.94 39.17
C GLY A 549 20.05 -44.23 38.02
N LEU A 550 20.71 -43.66 37.00
CA LEU A 550 21.45 -44.29 35.88
C LEU A 550 20.66 -45.35 35.11
N GLY A 551 20.50 -45.15 33.79
CA GLY A 551 20.25 -46.25 32.84
C GLY A 551 19.41 -45.92 31.61
N GLU A 552 20.10 -45.56 30.55
CA GLU A 552 19.80 -45.62 29.10
C GLU A 552 18.65 -46.50 28.58
N GLY A 553 18.08 -46.08 27.44
CA GLY A 553 17.77 -46.98 26.32
C GLY A 553 16.30 -47.09 25.90
N GLY A 554 15.96 -46.47 24.76
CA GLY A 554 14.67 -46.60 24.07
C GLY A 554 14.46 -45.56 22.99
#